data_AF-A0A7D8UK74-F1
#
_entry.id   AF-A0A7D8UK74-F1
#
_cell.length_a   1.000
_cell.length_b   1.000
_cell.length_c   1.000
_cell.angle_alpha   90.00
_cell.angle_beta   90.00
_cell.angle_gamma   90.00
#
_symmetry.space_group_name_H-M   'P 1'
#
loop_
_entity.id
_entity.type
_entity.pdbx_description
1 polymer ?
#
loop_
_entity_poly.entity_id
_entity_poly.type
_entity_poly.pdbx_seq_one_letter_code
_entity_poly.pdbx_strand_id
1 'polypeptide(L)'
;QIQDKTALQITSEWANPPDPSNPFTQTVSSLSSTPPSIFHINLSRSAFGPAGPATANVVEYVQSWFPASRATPAFQKQIEADFARFEEIFSVGLRGRVGLASGWVLEEQAHEDVEGGKARCFVAVTGWETMGDFEEAVKRDAFKQAIPLLYAWGMPFKMWHVERKVLDGSDVGV
;
A
#
# COMPACT_ATOMS: atom_id res chain seq x y z
N GLN A 1 -5.30 18.10 4.74
CA GLN A 1 -4.42 16.92 4.86
C GLN A 1 -3.94 16.85 6.30
N ILE A 2 -4.12 15.71 6.98
CA ILE A 2 -3.55 15.48 8.32
C ILE A 2 -2.24 14.74 8.10
N GLN A 3 -1.11 15.36 8.44
CA GLN A 3 0.20 14.72 8.37
C GLN A 3 0.59 14.21 9.75
N ASP A 4 0.77 12.90 9.87
CA ASP A 4 1.37 12.31 11.07
C ASP A 4 2.89 12.46 10.99
N LYS A 5 3.43 13.43 11.73
CA LYS A 5 4.88 13.70 11.79
C LYS A 5 5.64 12.71 12.70
N THR A 6 4.92 11.84 13.40
CA THR A 6 5.49 10.87 14.34
C THR A 6 5.63 9.47 13.73
N ALA A 7 4.98 9.22 12.60
CA ALA A 7 5.06 7.97 11.87
C ALA A 7 6.33 7.88 11.02
N LEU A 8 7.13 6.84 11.22
CA LEU A 8 8.20 6.42 10.32
C LEU A 8 7.73 5.19 9.53
N GLN A 9 7.73 5.30 8.21
CA GLN A 9 7.50 4.17 7.32
C GLN A 9 8.77 3.81 6.57
N ILE A 10 9.10 2.53 6.59
CA ILE A 10 10.18 1.95 5.79
C ILE A 10 9.56 0.90 4.87
N THR A 11 9.90 0.98 3.59
CA THR A 11 9.47 0.00 2.58
C THR A 11 10.70 -0.57 1.92
N SER A 12 10.76 -1.90 1.82
CA SER A 12 11.87 -2.65 1.24
C SER A 12 11.32 -3.86 0.50
N GLU A 13 11.95 -4.23 -0.60
CA GLU A 13 11.62 -5.45 -1.34
C GLU A 13 12.80 -6.42 -1.32
N TRP A 14 12.48 -7.70 -1.19
CA TRP A 14 13.45 -8.79 -1.10
C TRP A 14 13.03 -9.93 -2.02
N ALA A 15 13.99 -10.51 -2.75
CA ALA A 15 13.73 -11.68 -3.59
C ALA A 15 13.41 -12.95 -2.78
N ASN A 16 13.91 -13.02 -1.54
CA ASN A 16 13.65 -14.07 -0.56
C ASN A 16 13.34 -13.41 0.79
N PRO A 17 12.62 -14.08 1.72
CA PRO A 17 12.43 -13.55 3.07
C PRO A 17 13.78 -13.13 3.68
N PRO A 18 13.90 -11.90 4.20
CA PRO A 18 15.17 -11.43 4.76
C PRO A 18 15.55 -12.27 5.98
N ASP A 19 16.81 -12.68 6.05
CA ASP A 19 17.39 -13.31 7.24
C ASP A 19 17.27 -12.33 8.43
N PRO A 20 16.75 -12.77 9.60
CA PRO A 20 16.69 -11.92 10.80
C PRO A 20 18.03 -11.29 11.18
N SER A 21 19.15 -11.93 10.82
CA SER A 21 20.52 -11.44 11.05
C SER A 21 20.99 -10.36 10.06
N ASN A 22 20.17 -9.98 9.08
CA ASN A 22 20.50 -8.94 8.11
C ASN A 22 20.76 -7.60 8.84
N PRO A 23 21.86 -6.89 8.52
CA PRO A 23 22.15 -5.59 9.12
C PRO A 23 21.01 -4.57 9.01
N PHE A 24 20.22 -4.62 7.94
CA PHE A 24 19.04 -3.78 7.75
C PHE A 24 17.95 -4.11 8.77
N THR A 25 17.60 -5.38 8.95
CA THR A 25 16.56 -5.79 9.92
C THR A 25 17.00 -5.46 11.35
N GLN A 26 18.28 -5.62 11.67
CA GLN A 26 18.84 -5.20 12.96
C GLN A 26 18.76 -3.68 13.17
N THR A 27 19.08 -2.89 12.14
CA THR A 27 19.01 -1.41 12.21
C THR A 27 17.57 -0.93 12.35
N VAL A 28 16.63 -1.47 11.57
CA VAL A 28 15.21 -1.10 11.71
C VAL A 28 14.67 -1.49 13.08
N SER A 29 15.10 -2.64 13.60
CA SER A 29 14.74 -3.09 14.95
C SER A 29 15.38 -2.25 16.07
N SER A 30 16.49 -1.55 15.81
CA SER A 30 17.13 -0.67 16.80
C SER A 30 16.56 0.74 16.79
N LEU A 31 15.93 1.17 15.69
CA LEU A 31 15.28 2.48 15.56
C LEU A 31 13.96 2.60 16.34
N SER A 32 13.37 1.48 16.77
CA SER A 32 12.16 1.50 17.61
C SER A 32 12.21 0.35 18.60
N SER A 33 11.61 0.52 19.78
CA SER A 33 11.49 -0.52 20.81
C SER A 33 10.48 -1.64 20.45
N THR A 34 10.44 -2.04 19.17
CA THR A 34 9.47 -2.85 18.43
C THR A 34 8.57 -1.99 17.54
N PRO A 35 8.57 -2.20 16.21
CA PRO A 35 7.64 -1.51 15.32
C PRO A 35 6.20 -1.88 15.72
N PRO A 36 5.27 -0.92 15.79
CA PRO A 36 3.87 -1.21 16.12
C PRO A 36 3.21 -2.11 15.05
N SER A 37 3.75 -2.16 13.84
CA SER A 37 3.20 -2.94 12.72
C SER A 37 4.27 -3.31 11.69
N ILE A 38 4.27 -4.57 11.24
CA ILE A 38 5.11 -5.08 10.14
C ILE A 38 4.20 -5.89 9.20
N PHE A 39 4.31 -5.65 7.89
CA PHE A 39 3.50 -6.30 6.87
C PHE A 39 4.41 -6.90 5.78
N HIS A 40 4.48 -8.23 5.68
CA HIS A 40 5.11 -8.87 4.54
C HIS A 40 4.06 -9.14 3.47
N ILE A 41 4.26 -8.60 2.28
CA ILE A 41 3.26 -8.63 1.21
C ILE A 41 3.80 -9.44 0.05
N ASN A 42 3.00 -10.41 -0.43
CA ASN A 42 3.28 -11.07 -1.71
C ASN A 42 2.68 -10.23 -2.84
N LEU A 43 3.51 -9.39 -3.47
CA LEU A 43 3.07 -8.44 -4.48
C LEU A 43 2.90 -9.08 -5.87
N SER A 44 1.91 -8.60 -6.61
CA SER A 44 1.62 -8.98 -8.00
C SER A 44 2.74 -8.62 -8.98
N ARG A 45 3.60 -7.66 -8.61
CA ARG A 45 4.83 -7.27 -9.30
C ARG A 45 5.75 -6.53 -8.35
N SER A 46 7.01 -6.34 -8.77
CA SER A 46 7.98 -5.56 -8.01
C SER A 46 7.46 -4.14 -7.72
N ALA A 47 7.56 -3.72 -6.46
CA ALA A 47 7.23 -2.37 -6.00
C ALA A 47 8.30 -1.34 -6.37
N PHE A 48 9.53 -1.80 -6.66
CA PHE A 48 10.68 -0.96 -6.97
C PHE A 48 11.10 -1.08 -8.46
N GLY A 49 12.08 -0.29 -8.87
CA GLY A 49 12.57 -0.24 -10.26
C GLY A 49 11.90 0.85 -11.12
N PRO A 50 12.24 0.94 -12.42
CA PRO A 50 11.88 2.09 -13.26
C PRO A 50 10.37 2.38 -13.39
N ALA A 51 9.52 1.38 -13.18
CA ALA A 51 8.06 1.52 -13.18
C ALA A 51 7.43 0.99 -11.88
N GLY A 52 8.21 0.96 -10.80
CA GLY A 52 7.77 0.52 -9.48
C GLY A 52 6.99 1.64 -8.77
N PRO A 53 5.81 1.37 -8.19
CA PRO A 53 5.05 2.39 -7.47
C PRO A 53 5.82 3.02 -6.29
N ALA A 54 6.66 2.26 -5.60
CA ALA A 54 7.40 2.74 -4.42
C ALA A 54 8.55 3.69 -4.78
N THR A 55 8.88 3.87 -6.06
CA THR A 55 9.88 4.85 -6.51
C THR A 55 9.27 6.17 -6.97
N ALA A 56 7.95 6.34 -6.92
CA ALA A 56 7.27 7.57 -7.29
C ALA A 56 7.48 8.69 -6.25
N ASN A 57 7.26 9.95 -6.63
CA ASN A 57 7.41 11.10 -5.72
C ASN A 57 6.38 11.05 -4.59
N VAL A 58 5.16 10.61 -4.90
CA VAL A 58 4.10 10.37 -3.93
C VAL A 58 3.68 8.92 -4.05
N VAL A 59 3.69 8.20 -2.92
CA VAL A 59 3.26 6.79 -2.88
C VAL A 59 2.00 6.69 -2.03
N GLU A 60 0.92 6.25 -2.65
CA GLU A 60 -0.34 5.91 -1.99
C GLU A 60 -0.29 4.45 -1.53
N TYR A 61 -0.70 4.24 -0.29
CA TYR A 61 -0.90 2.91 0.28
C TYR A 61 -2.36 2.78 0.71
N VAL A 62 -2.98 1.67 0.32
CA VAL A 62 -4.32 1.30 0.76
C VAL A 62 -4.27 -0.09 1.37
N GLN A 63 -4.71 -0.22 2.61
CA GLN A 63 -4.90 -1.49 3.31
C GLN A 63 -6.39 -1.76 3.45
N SER A 64 -6.85 -2.93 3.03
CA SER A 64 -8.23 -3.39 3.22
C SER A 64 -8.24 -4.66 4.07
N TRP A 65 -9.03 -4.67 5.13
CA TRP A 65 -8.97 -5.68 6.17
C TRP A 65 -10.18 -6.60 6.15
N PHE A 66 -9.94 -7.89 5.97
CA PHE A 66 -10.97 -8.92 5.88
C PHE A 66 -10.88 -9.87 7.08
N PRO A 67 -12.00 -10.31 7.68
CA PRO A 67 -11.97 -11.33 8.72
C PRO A 67 -11.20 -12.58 8.25
N ALA A 68 -10.23 -13.04 9.03
CA ALA A 68 -9.41 -14.20 8.67
C ALA A 68 -10.25 -15.46 8.42
N SER A 69 -11.37 -15.61 9.12
CA SER A 69 -12.35 -16.68 8.95
C SER A 69 -13.04 -16.69 7.57
N ARG A 70 -13.12 -15.53 6.89
CA ARG A 70 -13.75 -15.38 5.57
C ARG A 70 -12.75 -15.38 4.42
N ALA A 71 -11.49 -15.04 4.70
CA ALA A 71 -10.42 -14.86 3.72
C ALA A 71 -9.83 -16.18 3.17
N THR A 72 -10.71 -17.09 2.73
CA THR A 72 -10.34 -18.33 2.02
C THR A 72 -9.66 -18.02 0.68
N PRO A 73 -8.90 -18.96 0.08
CA PRO A 73 -8.27 -18.72 -1.22
C PRO A 73 -9.26 -18.34 -2.34
N ALA A 74 -10.48 -18.89 -2.32
CA ALA A 74 -11.52 -18.52 -3.28
C ALA A 74 -12.01 -17.08 -3.07
N PHE A 75 -12.17 -16.68 -1.81
CA PHE A 75 -12.51 -15.30 -1.45
C PHE A 75 -11.40 -14.33 -1.85
N GLN A 76 -10.13 -14.66 -1.61
CA GLN A 76 -9.00 -13.82 -1.99
C GLN A 76 -8.95 -13.57 -3.50
N LYS A 77 -9.19 -14.62 -4.32
CA LYS A 77 -9.31 -14.49 -5.77
C LYS A 77 -10.48 -13.60 -6.21
N GLN A 78 -11.60 -13.64 -5.48
CA GLN A 78 -12.74 -12.76 -5.75
C GLN A 78 -12.38 -11.29 -5.50
N ILE A 79 -11.71 -10.99 -4.38
CA ILE A 79 -11.21 -9.64 -4.07
C ILE A 79 -10.22 -9.17 -5.14
N GLU A 80 -9.29 -10.02 -5.58
CA GLU A 80 -8.36 -9.71 -6.67
C GLU A 80 -9.09 -9.41 -7.99
N ALA A 81 -10.13 -10.19 -8.32
CA ALA A 81 -10.92 -9.97 -9.52
C ALA A 81 -11.72 -8.65 -9.46
N ASP A 82 -12.30 -8.32 -8.30
CA ASP A 82 -13.01 -7.06 -8.10
C ASP A 82 -12.05 -5.86 -8.17
N PHE A 83 -10.84 -5.99 -7.59
CA PHE A 83 -9.79 -4.99 -7.69
C PHE A 83 -9.30 -4.81 -9.13
N ALA A 84 -9.14 -5.91 -9.89
CA ALA A 84 -8.76 -5.83 -11.30
C ALA A 84 -9.83 -5.11 -12.15
N ARG A 85 -11.13 -5.34 -11.88
CA ARG A 85 -12.22 -4.61 -12.54
C ARG A 85 -12.24 -3.13 -12.17
N PHE A 86 -11.97 -2.81 -10.90
CA PHE A 86 -11.79 -1.42 -10.48
C PHE A 86 -10.69 -0.76 -11.29
N GLU A 87 -9.53 -1.41 -11.41
CA GLU A 87 -8.38 -0.89 -12.16
C GLU A 87 -8.63 -0.75 -13.66
N GLU A 88 -9.36 -1.69 -14.27
CA GLU A 88 -9.75 -1.61 -15.68
C GLU A 88 -10.55 -0.34 -15.97
N ILE A 89 -11.48 0.03 -15.09
CA ILE A 89 -12.30 1.23 -15.24
C ILE A 89 -11.50 2.50 -14.86
N PHE A 90 -10.83 2.48 -13.71
CA PHE A 90 -10.15 3.65 -13.14
C PHE A 90 -8.97 4.14 -13.99
N SER A 91 -8.24 3.21 -14.60
CA SER A 91 -7.03 3.51 -15.37
C SER A 91 -7.28 4.20 -16.71
N VAL A 92 -8.50 4.11 -17.27
CA VAL A 92 -8.84 4.69 -18.58
C VAL A 92 -8.61 6.19 -18.58
N GLY A 93 -7.58 6.69 -19.26
CA GLY A 93 -7.27 8.12 -19.32
C GLY A 93 -6.65 8.70 -18.03
N LEU A 94 -6.15 7.85 -17.14
CA LEU A 94 -5.43 8.25 -15.94
C LEU A 94 -4.09 8.91 -16.29
N ARG A 95 -3.74 9.98 -15.58
CA ARG A 95 -2.48 10.73 -15.75
C ARG A 95 -1.68 10.72 -14.45
N GLY A 96 -0.37 10.91 -14.56
CA GLY A 96 0.53 11.02 -13.41
C GLY A 96 0.70 9.75 -12.58
N ARG A 97 0.10 8.61 -12.97
CA ARG A 97 0.34 7.32 -12.31
C ARG A 97 1.64 6.70 -12.83
N VAL A 98 2.58 6.47 -11.93
CA VAL A 98 3.88 5.82 -12.20
C VAL A 98 3.74 4.30 -12.24
N GLY A 99 2.96 3.73 -11.32
CA GLY A 99 2.81 2.29 -11.21
C GLY A 99 1.76 1.89 -10.17
N LEU A 100 1.46 0.60 -10.15
CA LEU A 100 0.60 -0.05 -9.18
C LEU A 100 1.15 -1.44 -8.90
N ALA A 101 1.22 -1.81 -7.62
CA ALA A 101 1.43 -3.17 -7.16
C ALA A 101 0.39 -3.47 -6.08
N SER A 102 -0.06 -4.71 -6.01
CA SER A 102 -1.05 -5.12 -5.01
C SER A 102 -0.79 -6.55 -4.55
N GLY A 103 -1.29 -6.92 -3.38
CA GLY A 103 -1.05 -8.25 -2.85
C GLY A 103 -1.60 -8.48 -1.46
N TRP A 104 -1.53 -9.73 -1.03
CA TRP A 104 -1.95 -10.14 0.31
C TRP A 104 -0.78 -10.09 1.28
N VAL A 105 -1.07 -9.61 2.50
CA VAL A 105 -0.16 -9.80 3.62
C VAL A 105 -0.10 -11.28 4.00
N LEU A 106 1.11 -11.79 4.18
CA LEU A 106 1.40 -13.20 4.46
C LEU A 106 0.88 -13.62 5.84
N GLU A 107 0.97 -12.74 6.82
CA GLU A 107 0.54 -12.97 8.20
C GLU A 107 -0.92 -12.59 8.44
N GLU A 108 -1.53 -13.22 9.45
CA GLU A 108 -2.73 -12.65 10.08
C GLU A 108 -2.33 -11.46 10.93
N GLN A 109 -3.15 -10.42 10.91
CA GLN A 109 -2.90 -9.18 11.63
C GLN A 109 -4.00 -8.97 12.67
N ALA A 110 -3.65 -8.40 13.81
CA ALA A 110 -4.66 -7.91 14.75
C ALA A 110 -5.30 -6.65 14.16
N HIS A 111 -6.63 -6.55 14.18
CA HIS A 111 -7.34 -5.34 13.76
C HIS A 111 -8.60 -5.16 14.60
N GLU A 112 -8.75 -3.99 15.22
CA GLU A 112 -9.81 -3.71 16.19
C GLU A 112 -11.20 -3.69 15.55
N ASP A 113 -11.31 -3.18 14.31
CA ASP A 113 -12.58 -3.11 13.58
C ASP A 113 -12.97 -4.41 12.84
N VAL A 114 -12.25 -5.53 13.07
CA VAL A 114 -12.53 -6.80 12.39
C VAL A 114 -13.10 -7.82 13.38
N GLU A 115 -14.22 -8.44 13.00
CA GLU A 115 -14.87 -9.50 13.78
C GLU A 115 -13.88 -10.65 14.08
N GLY A 116 -13.76 -11.01 15.36
CA GLY A 116 -12.80 -12.01 15.83
C GLY A 116 -11.36 -11.51 15.99
N GLY A 117 -11.10 -10.22 15.75
CA GLY A 117 -9.83 -9.54 16.03
C GLY A 117 -8.65 -9.94 15.14
N LYS A 118 -8.83 -10.92 14.24
CA LYS A 118 -7.80 -11.40 13.31
C LYS A 118 -8.22 -11.15 11.87
N ALA A 119 -7.36 -10.48 11.12
CA ALA A 119 -7.63 -10.05 9.77
C ALA A 119 -6.58 -10.57 8.77
N ARG A 120 -7.02 -10.78 7.53
CA ARG A 120 -6.15 -10.83 6.34
C ARG A 120 -6.20 -9.47 5.67
N CYS A 121 -5.04 -8.97 5.26
CA CYS A 121 -4.92 -7.66 4.62
C CYS A 121 -4.69 -7.82 3.12
N PHE A 122 -5.49 -7.12 2.32
CA PHE A 122 -5.14 -6.82 0.94
C PHE A 122 -4.54 -5.42 0.86
N VAL A 123 -3.40 -5.28 0.19
CA VAL A 123 -2.68 -4.02 0.07
C VAL A 123 -2.60 -3.62 -1.40
N ALA A 124 -2.86 -2.34 -1.67
CA ALA A 124 -2.53 -1.69 -2.94
C ALA A 124 -1.49 -0.58 -2.69
N VAL A 125 -0.49 -0.52 -3.55
CA VAL A 125 0.59 0.48 -3.54
C VAL A 125 0.60 1.16 -4.90
N THR A 126 0.22 2.43 -4.94
CA THR A 126 0.13 3.23 -6.17
C THR A 126 1.16 4.35 -6.14
N GLY A 127 1.92 4.48 -7.21
CA GLY A 127 2.88 5.57 -7.38
C GLY A 127 2.28 6.71 -8.18
N TRP A 128 2.46 7.93 -7.70
CA TRP A 128 1.99 9.18 -8.31
C TRP A 128 3.15 10.17 -8.53
N GLU A 129 3.11 10.89 -9.65
CA GLU A 129 4.06 11.96 -9.98
C GLU A 129 3.95 13.13 -8.98
N THR A 130 2.72 13.49 -8.62
CA THR A 130 2.42 14.50 -7.60
C THR A 130 1.16 14.12 -6.81
N MET A 131 0.97 14.76 -5.65
CA MET A 131 -0.29 14.64 -4.90
C MET A 131 -1.48 15.20 -5.71
N GLY A 132 -1.24 16.21 -6.55
CA GLY A 132 -2.27 16.78 -7.43
C GLY A 132 -2.78 15.78 -8.47
N ASP A 133 -1.93 14.89 -8.97
CA ASP A 133 -2.34 13.84 -9.91
C ASP A 133 -3.30 12.84 -9.26
N PHE A 134 -3.02 12.42 -8.02
CA PHE A 134 -3.95 11.61 -7.24
C PHE A 134 -5.28 12.35 -6.98
N GLU A 135 -5.21 13.61 -6.55
CA GLU A 135 -6.40 14.40 -6.23
C GLU A 135 -7.30 14.61 -7.46
N GLU A 136 -6.72 14.83 -8.64
CA GLU A 136 -7.48 14.89 -9.89
C GLU A 136 -7.98 13.50 -10.29
N ALA A 137 -7.20 12.43 -10.07
CA ALA A 137 -7.61 11.07 -10.36
C ALA A 137 -8.93 10.69 -9.67
N VAL A 138 -9.07 11.01 -8.37
CA VAL A 138 -10.26 10.67 -7.57
C VAL A 138 -11.47 11.56 -7.87
N LYS A 139 -11.31 12.69 -8.58
CA LYS A 139 -12.43 13.55 -9.00
C LYS A 139 -13.09 13.08 -10.30
N ARG A 140 -12.40 12.24 -11.07
CA ARG A 140 -12.84 11.78 -12.40
C ARG A 140 -14.05 10.87 -12.31
N ASP A 141 -14.88 10.89 -13.37
CA ASP A 141 -16.06 10.03 -13.43
C ASP A 141 -15.72 8.54 -13.49
N ALA A 142 -14.58 8.18 -14.08
CA ALA A 142 -14.06 6.81 -14.05
C ALA A 142 -13.86 6.30 -12.62
N PHE A 143 -13.33 7.14 -11.72
CA PHE A 143 -13.21 6.77 -10.30
C PHE A 143 -14.58 6.59 -9.64
N LYS A 144 -15.51 7.53 -9.87
CA LYS A 144 -16.88 7.43 -9.32
C LYS A 144 -17.62 6.17 -9.77
N GLN A 145 -17.37 5.72 -11.00
CA GLN A 145 -17.93 4.49 -11.55
C GLN A 145 -17.25 3.24 -10.98
N ALA A 146 -15.94 3.28 -10.74
CA ALA A 146 -15.16 2.14 -10.28
C ALA A 146 -15.26 1.91 -8.76
N ILE A 147 -15.21 2.98 -7.96
CA ILE A 147 -15.10 2.89 -6.49
C ILE A 147 -16.21 2.08 -5.79
N PRO A 148 -17.47 2.00 -6.30
CA PRO A 148 -18.49 1.12 -5.70
C PRO A 148 -18.08 -0.35 -5.66
N LEU A 149 -17.22 -0.83 -6.57
CA LEU A 149 -16.70 -2.20 -6.54
C LEU A 149 -15.91 -2.49 -5.25
N LEU A 150 -15.11 -1.53 -4.80
CA LEU A 150 -14.31 -1.66 -3.58
C LEU A 150 -15.18 -1.42 -2.33
N TYR A 151 -16.12 -0.46 -2.38
CA TYR A 151 -17.05 -0.24 -1.27
C TYR A 151 -18.01 -1.40 -1.04
N ALA A 152 -18.34 -2.17 -2.09
CA ALA A 152 -19.14 -3.38 -1.96
C ALA A 152 -18.48 -4.46 -1.07
N TRP A 153 -17.17 -4.38 -0.82
CA TRP A 153 -16.51 -5.24 0.16
C TRP A 153 -17.04 -5.01 1.58
N GLY A 154 -17.50 -3.79 1.90
CA GLY A 154 -18.04 -3.45 3.21
C GLY A 154 -17.03 -3.59 4.36
N MET A 155 -15.74 -3.48 4.06
CA MET A 155 -14.64 -3.73 4.99
C MET A 155 -13.93 -2.44 5.41
N PRO A 156 -13.34 -2.41 6.62
CA PRO A 156 -12.50 -1.30 7.03
C PRO A 156 -11.27 -1.23 6.13
N PHE A 157 -10.89 0.01 5.78
CA PHE A 157 -9.69 0.29 5.01
C PHE A 157 -8.95 1.50 5.58
N LYS A 158 -7.64 1.54 5.34
CA LYS A 158 -6.77 2.67 5.67
C LYS A 158 -6.05 3.09 4.41
N MET A 159 -6.14 4.38 4.07
CA MET A 159 -5.39 4.99 2.98
C MET A 159 -4.47 6.06 3.53
N TRP A 160 -3.23 6.11 3.05
CA TRP A 160 -2.30 7.18 3.36
C TRP A 160 -1.31 7.40 2.22
N HIS A 161 -0.66 8.56 2.23
CA HIS A 161 0.35 8.93 1.24
C HIS A 161 1.69 9.15 1.92
N VAL A 162 2.76 8.72 1.25
CA VAL A 162 4.14 9.00 1.63
C VAL A 162 4.77 9.85 0.53
N GLU A 163 5.13 11.09 0.86
CA GLU A 163 5.90 11.95 -0.02
C GLU A 163 7.39 11.62 0.12
N ARG A 164 8.02 11.25 -0.98
CA ARG A 164 9.48 11.08 -1.03
C ARG A 164 10.12 12.43 -1.22
N LYS A 165 10.68 12.96 -0.13
CA LYS A 165 11.62 14.08 -0.23
C LYS A 165 12.95 13.52 -0.70
N VAL A 166 13.26 13.73 -1.98
CA VAL A 166 14.66 13.61 -2.42
C VAL A 166 15.38 14.79 -1.77
N LEU A 167 16.30 14.50 -0.87
CA LEU A 167 17.20 15.53 -0.37
C LEU A 167 18.14 15.87 -1.52
N ASP A 168 17.80 16.92 -2.26
CA ASP A 168 18.76 17.53 -3.18
C ASP A 168 19.96 17.97 -2.34
N GLY A 169 21.18 17.62 -2.77
CA GLY A 169 22.43 17.81 -2.03
C GLY A 169 22.80 19.27 -1.72
N SER A 170 21.87 20.22 -1.86
CA SER A 170 21.98 21.63 -1.48
C SER A 170 21.64 21.90 -0.01
N ASP A 171 21.00 20.97 0.71
CA ASP A 171 20.59 21.18 2.11
C ASP A 171 21.59 20.63 3.16
N VAL A 172 22.78 20.20 2.74
CA VAL A 172 23.88 19.89 3.67
C VAL A 172 24.77 21.12 3.83
N GLY A 173 24.18 22.18 4.39
CA GLY A 173 24.95 23.32 4.91
C GLY A 173 25.61 22.93 6.23
N VAL A 174 26.92 22.69 6.19
CA VAL A 174 27.80 22.73 7.37
C VAL A 174 28.22 24.17 7.62
#